data_AF-A0A3M5WN89-F1
#
_entry.id   AF-A0A3M5WN89-F1
#
_cell.length_a   1.000
_cell.length_b   1.000
_cell.length_c   1.000
_cell.angle_alpha   90.00
_cell.angle_beta   90.00
_cell.angle_gamma   90.00
#
_symmetry.space_group_name_H-M   'P 1'
#
loop_
_entity.id
_entity.type
_entity.pdbx_description
1 polymer ?
#
loop_
_entity_poly.entity_id
_entity_poly.type
_entity_poly.pdbx_seq_one_letter_code
_entity_poly.pdbx_strand_id
1 'polypeptide(L)'
;MARNDCFAIARGVTPFHYRSQLHDSITTKKVCSMRVNSPCKLLCGLSAAVAASLTPISGHSAGFVEDAKVNLNLRNFYINRNFVDPANTQNYAEEWTQNFILDARSGFTHGTVGFGVDALGLYSLKLDGGKGTGGTQLLPIHSDGRPADDFGRLAVAGKARFSKTELKVGEWMPVLPILRS
;
A
#
# COMPACT_ATOMS: atom_id res chain seq x y z
N MET A 1 -19.45 -38.03 -0.43
CA MET A 1 -20.43 -37.67 0.62
C MET A 1 -19.72 -36.79 1.65
N ALA A 2 -19.69 -35.48 1.42
CA ALA A 2 -19.06 -34.51 2.33
C ALA A 2 -20.11 -34.04 3.35
N ARG A 3 -19.80 -34.12 4.65
CA ARG A 3 -20.60 -33.52 5.72
C ARG A 3 -20.02 -32.15 6.05
N ASN A 4 -20.88 -31.15 6.16
CA ASN A 4 -20.53 -29.78 6.56
C ASN A 4 -20.84 -29.62 8.04
N ASP A 5 -19.80 -29.54 8.87
CA ASP A 5 -19.96 -29.11 10.27
C ASP A 5 -19.40 -27.69 10.41
N CYS A 6 -20.31 -26.72 10.57
CA CYS A 6 -20.00 -25.33 10.87
C CYS A 6 -20.02 -25.14 12.39
N PHE A 7 -18.90 -24.77 13.00
CA PHE A 7 -18.86 -24.40 14.42
C PHE A 7 -18.79 -22.87 14.57
N ALA A 8 -19.75 -22.30 15.29
CA ALA A 8 -19.79 -20.89 15.64
C ALA A 8 -19.19 -20.69 17.04
N ILE A 9 -18.11 -19.91 17.15
CA ILE A 9 -17.60 -19.46 18.45
C ILE A 9 -18.10 -18.04 18.67
N ALA A 10 -19.13 -17.90 19.51
CA ALA A 10 -19.60 -16.61 20.00
C ALA A 10 -18.69 -16.15 21.15
N ARG A 11 -18.08 -14.96 21.01
CA ARG A 11 -17.54 -14.21 22.14
C ARG A 11 -18.46 -13.04 22.42
N GLY A 12 -19.16 -13.11 23.56
CA GLY A 12 -20.05 -12.06 24.03
C GLY A 12 -19.28 -10.99 24.79
N VAL A 13 -19.61 -9.72 24.50
CA VAL A 13 -19.41 -8.56 25.38
C VAL A 13 -20.56 -7.58 25.13
N THR A 14 -21.22 -7.15 26.20
CA THR A 14 -22.25 -6.08 26.26
C THR A 14 -21.96 -5.22 27.51
N PRO A 15 -22.52 -4.01 27.69
CA PRO A 15 -23.08 -3.05 26.71
C PRO A 15 -22.56 -1.61 26.92
N PHE A 16 -22.57 -0.77 25.88
CA PHE A 16 -22.70 0.68 26.08
C PHE A 16 -23.68 1.25 25.05
N HIS A 17 -24.55 2.12 25.53
CA HIS A 17 -25.83 2.49 24.96
C HIS A 17 -25.73 3.84 24.24
N TYR A 18 -25.84 3.88 22.91
CA TYR A 18 -26.35 5.06 22.18
C TYR A 18 -26.89 4.64 20.80
N ARG A 19 -28.09 5.12 20.49
CA ARG A 19 -28.93 4.78 19.34
C ARG A 19 -28.84 5.90 18.30
N SER A 20 -28.45 5.60 17.07
CA SER A 20 -29.04 6.18 15.85
C SER A 20 -28.44 5.55 14.57
N GLN A 21 -29.22 4.62 14.03
CA GLN A 21 -29.33 4.14 12.65
C GLN A 21 -28.62 4.97 11.56
N LEU A 22 -27.78 4.32 10.73
CA LEU A 22 -28.05 4.14 9.29
C LEU A 22 -26.92 3.37 8.57
N HIS A 23 -27.36 2.32 7.87
CA HIS A 23 -26.69 1.56 6.83
C HIS A 23 -25.61 0.54 7.20
N ASP A 24 -26.12 -0.69 7.31
CA ASP A 24 -25.43 -1.97 7.23
C ASP A 24 -24.53 -2.10 5.99
N SER A 25 -23.29 -2.50 6.24
CA SER A 25 -22.51 -3.39 5.38
C SER A 25 -21.43 -4.05 6.21
N ILE A 26 -21.84 -4.99 7.06
CA ILE A 26 -20.92 -5.91 7.73
C ILE A 26 -20.40 -6.86 6.65
N THR A 27 -19.25 -6.53 6.06
CA THR A 27 -18.50 -7.43 5.20
C THR A 27 -17.97 -8.57 6.06
N THR A 28 -18.76 -9.63 6.17
CA THR A 28 -18.34 -10.89 6.79
C THR A 28 -17.11 -11.40 6.03
N LYS A 29 -15.93 -11.32 6.66
CA LYS A 29 -14.73 -12.00 6.16
C LYS A 29 -14.99 -13.50 6.22
N LYS A 30 -15.41 -14.07 5.09
CA LYS A 30 -15.41 -15.52 4.87
C LYS A 30 -13.95 -15.95 4.69
N VAL A 31 -13.26 -16.20 5.80
CA VAL A 31 -11.95 -16.87 5.77
C VAL A 31 -12.21 -18.35 5.45
N CYS A 32 -12.13 -18.68 4.15
CA CYS A 32 -12.07 -20.07 3.73
C CYS A 32 -10.63 -20.54 3.96
N SER A 33 -10.36 -21.07 5.16
CA SER A 33 -9.11 -21.77 5.44
C SER A 33 -9.18 -23.15 4.79
N MET A 34 -8.54 -23.31 3.63
CA MET A 34 -8.32 -24.62 3.04
C MET A 34 -7.26 -25.35 3.86
N ARG A 35 -7.70 -26.14 4.85
CA ARG A 35 -6.87 -27.19 5.44
C ARG A 35 -6.84 -28.35 4.47
N VAL A 36 -5.73 -28.51 3.75
CA VAL A 36 -5.43 -29.73 3.01
C VAL A 36 -5.20 -30.83 4.05
N ASN A 37 -6.17 -31.73 4.17
CA ASN A 37 -6.09 -32.91 5.03
C ASN A 37 -5.25 -33.96 4.31
N SER A 38 -3.98 -34.07 4.67
CA SER A 38 -3.09 -35.15 4.20
C SER A 38 -3.48 -36.47 4.88
N PRO A 39 -3.87 -37.53 4.15
CA PRO A 39 -3.97 -38.85 4.74
C PRO A 39 -2.57 -39.43 4.89
N CYS A 40 -2.05 -39.34 6.12
CA CYS A 40 -0.97 -40.19 6.59
C CYS A 40 -1.43 -41.66 6.48
N LYS A 41 -0.90 -42.40 5.51
CA LYS A 41 -0.94 -43.85 5.49
C LYS A 41 0.47 -44.37 5.68
N LEU A 42 0.70 -44.86 6.91
CA LEU A 42 1.82 -45.69 7.30
C LEU A 42 1.77 -47.05 6.58
N LEU A 43 2.98 -47.58 6.35
CA LEU A 43 3.36 -48.97 6.06
C LEU A 43 3.01 -49.57 4.70
N CYS A 44 4.02 -49.78 3.85
CA CYS A 44 4.62 -51.11 3.63
C CYS A 44 5.72 -51.06 2.55
N GLY A 45 6.77 -51.87 2.74
CA GLY A 45 7.50 -52.47 1.61
C GLY A 45 8.91 -51.96 1.36
N LEU A 46 9.87 -52.74 1.86
CA LEU A 46 11.27 -52.82 1.42
C LEU A 46 11.41 -52.72 -0.11
N SER A 47 12.13 -51.71 -0.62
CA SER A 47 12.96 -51.90 -1.81
C SER A 47 14.15 -50.95 -1.76
N ALA A 48 15.31 -51.53 -2.03
CA ALA A 48 16.62 -50.97 -1.79
C ALA A 48 16.99 -49.89 -2.82
N ALA A 49 17.85 -48.98 -2.36
CA ALA A 49 18.85 -48.26 -3.17
C ALA A 49 18.36 -47.35 -4.31
N VAL A 50 18.00 -46.11 -3.98
CA VAL A 50 18.56 -44.90 -4.63
C VAL A 50 18.60 -43.78 -3.58
N ALA A 51 19.72 -43.65 -2.89
CA ALA A 51 20.05 -42.45 -2.14
C ALA A 51 20.91 -41.54 -3.03
N ALA A 52 20.29 -40.57 -3.69
CA ALA A 52 20.90 -39.28 -4.06
C ALA A 52 19.90 -38.42 -4.85
N SER A 53 19.70 -37.18 -4.38
CA SER A 53 19.12 -36.03 -5.11
C SER A 53 17.62 -36.03 -5.42
N LEU A 54 16.78 -36.08 -4.38
CA LEU A 54 15.53 -35.32 -4.39
C LEU A 54 15.62 -34.27 -3.30
N THR A 55 16.26 -33.14 -3.64
CA THR A 55 16.09 -31.92 -2.87
C THR A 55 14.59 -31.58 -2.89
N PRO A 56 13.93 -31.36 -1.74
CA PRO A 56 12.66 -30.68 -1.76
C PRO A 56 12.92 -29.24 -2.22
N ILE A 57 12.82 -28.97 -3.53
CA ILE A 57 12.60 -27.60 -4.02
C ILE A 57 11.15 -27.25 -3.69
N SER A 58 10.87 -27.14 -2.39
CA SER A 58 9.79 -26.31 -1.88
C SER A 58 10.46 -25.09 -1.28
N GLY A 59 11.29 -24.42 -2.09
CA GLY A 59 11.69 -23.05 -1.85
C GLY A 59 10.47 -22.19 -2.03
N HIS A 60 9.60 -22.14 -1.03
CA HIS A 60 8.58 -21.09 -0.88
C HIS A 60 9.30 -19.80 -0.50
N SER A 61 10.26 -19.40 -1.32
CA SER A 61 10.90 -18.11 -1.20
C SER A 61 10.00 -17.19 -2.01
N ALA A 62 9.13 -16.47 -1.30
CA ALA A 62 9.03 -15.02 -1.41
C ALA A 62 9.95 -14.47 -2.52
N GLY A 63 9.45 -14.46 -3.75
CA GLY A 63 10.18 -14.04 -4.95
C GLY A 63 9.84 -12.62 -5.33
N PHE A 64 10.36 -12.18 -6.48
CA PHE A 64 10.17 -10.80 -6.95
C PHE A 64 8.69 -10.42 -7.09
N VAL A 65 7.84 -11.35 -7.53
CA VAL A 65 6.41 -11.11 -7.76
C VAL A 65 5.58 -11.53 -6.54
N GLU A 66 5.96 -12.61 -5.87
CA GLU A 66 5.24 -13.19 -4.75
C GLU A 66 5.26 -12.27 -3.52
N ASP A 67 6.36 -11.53 -3.32
CA ASP A 67 6.49 -10.50 -2.29
C ASP A 67 6.14 -9.09 -2.79
N ALA A 68 5.63 -8.96 -4.02
CA ALA A 68 5.22 -7.67 -4.55
C ALA A 68 4.02 -7.11 -3.77
N LYS A 69 4.10 -5.83 -3.43
CA LYS A 69 3.03 -5.08 -2.75
C LYS A 69 2.65 -3.89 -3.60
N VAL A 70 1.36 -3.76 -3.88
CA VAL A 70 0.81 -2.60 -4.56
C VAL A 70 -0.24 -1.98 -3.67
N ASN A 71 -0.12 -0.69 -3.42
CA ASN A 71 -1.08 0.12 -2.69
C ASN A 71 -1.52 1.28 -3.58
N LEU A 72 -2.83 1.48 -3.71
CA LEU A 72 -3.39 2.66 -4.33
C LEU A 72 -4.13 3.47 -3.27
N ASN A 73 -3.60 4.64 -2.94
CA ASN A 73 -4.19 5.56 -2.01
C ASN A 73 -4.90 6.68 -2.76
N LEU A 74 -6.19 6.80 -2.52
CA LEU A 74 -7.03 7.87 -3.04
C LEU A 74 -7.18 8.93 -1.95
N ARG A 75 -6.54 10.08 -2.14
CA ARG A 75 -6.56 11.18 -1.16
C ARG A 75 -7.32 12.37 -1.72
N ASN A 76 -8.55 12.53 -1.25
CA ASN A 76 -9.30 13.76 -1.43
C ASN A 76 -8.85 14.78 -0.36
N PHE A 77 -8.45 15.98 -0.76
CA PHE A 77 -7.91 16.97 0.17
C PHE A 77 -8.35 18.39 -0.19
N TYR A 78 -9.02 19.03 0.77
CA TYR A 78 -9.49 20.41 0.70
C TYR A 78 -8.70 21.25 1.72
N ILE A 79 -8.11 22.36 1.27
CA ILE A 79 -7.47 23.35 2.15
C ILE A 79 -8.14 24.70 1.91
N ASN A 80 -8.55 25.33 3.00
CA ASN A 80 -8.89 26.75 3.06
C ASN A 80 -8.00 27.44 4.09
N ARG A 81 -7.30 28.48 3.67
CA ARG A 81 -6.45 29.33 4.49
C ARG A 81 -6.92 30.78 4.33
N ASN A 82 -7.52 31.32 5.39
CA ASN A 82 -7.91 32.71 5.46
C ASN A 82 -6.73 33.57 5.98
N PHE A 83 -6.37 34.61 5.25
CA PHE A 83 -5.35 35.57 5.67
C PHE A 83 -6.05 36.75 6.37
N VAL A 84 -5.79 36.90 7.67
CA VAL A 84 -6.46 37.92 8.50
C VAL A 84 -5.74 39.27 8.49
N ASP A 85 -4.50 39.31 8.03
CA ASP A 85 -3.70 40.54 7.98
C ASP A 85 -4.02 41.32 6.70
N PRO A 86 -4.53 42.57 6.81
CA PRO A 86 -4.90 43.40 5.67
C PRO A 86 -3.71 43.86 4.81
N ALA A 87 -2.47 43.67 5.27
CA ALA A 87 -1.28 43.92 4.45
C ALA A 87 -1.02 42.83 3.40
N ASN A 88 -1.68 41.66 3.51
CA ASN A 88 -1.55 40.61 2.50
C ASN A 88 -2.29 40.99 1.21
N THR A 89 -1.63 40.75 0.08
CA THR A 89 -2.23 40.96 -1.26
C THR A 89 -3.34 39.96 -1.59
N GLN A 90 -3.43 38.86 -0.84
CA GLN A 90 -4.41 37.79 -1.02
C GLN A 90 -5.22 37.60 0.26
N ASN A 91 -6.55 37.63 0.15
CA ASN A 91 -7.46 37.51 1.29
C ASN A 91 -7.60 36.05 1.78
N TYR A 92 -7.63 35.08 0.87
CA TYR A 92 -7.73 33.67 1.20
C TYR A 92 -7.07 32.79 0.12
N ALA A 93 -6.57 31.62 0.53
CA ALA A 93 -6.13 30.56 -0.37
C ALA A 93 -7.02 29.33 -0.19
N GLU A 94 -7.62 28.86 -1.28
CA GLU A 94 -8.58 27.76 -1.29
C GLU A 94 -8.35 26.88 -2.50
N GLU A 95 -8.03 25.61 -2.26
CA GLU A 95 -7.79 24.62 -3.30
C GLU A 95 -8.35 23.26 -2.87
N TRP A 96 -9.00 22.56 -3.80
CA TRP A 96 -9.53 21.21 -3.62
C TRP A 96 -8.93 20.28 -4.66
N THR A 97 -8.31 19.19 -4.17
CA THR A 97 -7.63 18.22 -5.04
C THR A 97 -8.07 16.79 -4.77
N GLN A 98 -8.10 16.01 -5.84
CA GLN A 98 -8.18 14.56 -5.78
C GLN A 98 -6.81 13.98 -6.17
N ASN A 99 -6.18 13.28 -5.24
CA ASN A 99 -4.85 12.70 -5.44
C ASN A 99 -4.95 11.17 -5.54
N PHE A 100 -4.12 10.60 -6.40
CA PHE A 100 -3.93 9.19 -6.65
C PHE A 100 -2.45 8.88 -6.39
N ILE A 101 -2.19 8.13 -5.34
CA ILE A 101 -0.83 7.75 -4.93
C ILE A 101 -0.72 6.24 -5.09
N LEU A 102 -0.02 5.81 -6.13
CA LEU A 102 0.28 4.41 -6.41
C LEU A 102 1.66 4.08 -5.87
N ASP A 103 1.73 3.23 -4.84
CA ASP A 103 2.97 2.70 -4.27
C ASP A 103 3.09 1.22 -4.66
N ALA A 104 3.98 0.92 -5.60
CA ALA A 104 4.26 -0.43 -6.07
C ALA A 104 5.69 -0.82 -5.68
N ARG A 105 5.83 -1.86 -4.86
CA ARG A 105 7.12 -2.35 -4.37
C ARG A 105 7.27 -3.80 -4.76
N SER A 106 8.30 -4.15 -5.50
CA SER A 106 8.59 -5.56 -5.79
C SER A 106 9.11 -6.28 -4.55
N GLY A 107 9.08 -7.61 -4.58
CA GLY A 107 9.91 -8.44 -3.73
C GLY A 107 11.40 -8.34 -4.06
N PHE A 108 12.20 -9.19 -3.43
CA PHE A 108 13.61 -9.38 -3.79
C PHE A 108 13.77 -10.68 -4.59
N THR A 109 14.64 -10.69 -5.58
CA THR A 109 15.02 -11.92 -6.29
C THR A 109 15.75 -12.90 -5.38
N HIS A 110 15.64 -14.18 -5.69
CA HIS A 110 16.37 -15.24 -4.99
C HIS A 110 17.87 -15.18 -5.26
N GLY A 111 18.68 -15.38 -4.21
CA GLY A 111 20.13 -15.47 -4.31
C GLY A 111 20.84 -14.78 -3.17
N THR A 112 22.18 -14.81 -3.20
CA THR A 112 23.04 -14.15 -2.22
C THR A 112 22.83 -12.62 -2.20
N VAL A 113 22.55 -12.04 -3.36
CA VAL A 113 22.13 -10.64 -3.52
C VAL A 113 20.73 -10.64 -4.10
N GLY A 114 19.78 -10.06 -3.36
CA GLY A 114 18.42 -9.89 -3.83
C GLY A 114 18.25 -8.52 -4.50
N PHE A 115 17.71 -8.49 -5.70
CA PHE A 115 17.39 -7.27 -6.42
C PHE A 115 15.88 -7.02 -6.41
N GLY A 116 15.50 -5.75 -6.40
CA GLY A 116 14.11 -5.32 -6.45
C GLY A 116 13.99 -3.94 -7.08
N VAL A 117 12.76 -3.55 -7.36
CA VAL A 117 12.38 -2.24 -7.90
C VAL A 117 11.16 -1.74 -7.13
N ASP A 118 11.23 -0.47 -6.72
CA ASP A 118 10.12 0.29 -6.18
C ASP A 118 9.70 1.34 -7.22
N ALA A 119 8.39 1.53 -7.39
CA ALA A 119 7.79 2.55 -8.24
C ALA A 119 6.72 3.29 -7.46
N LEU A 120 6.76 4.61 -7.52
CA LEU A 120 5.81 5.51 -6.87
C LEU A 120 5.20 6.44 -7.93
N GLY A 121 3.94 6.21 -8.25
CA GLY A 121 3.15 7.07 -9.12
C GLY A 121 2.35 8.06 -8.29
N LEU A 122 2.57 9.35 -8.51
CA LEU A 122 1.83 10.44 -7.90
C LEU A 122 1.05 11.14 -9.00
N TYR A 123 -0.26 11.28 -8.82
CA TYR A 123 -1.12 12.05 -9.72
C TYR A 123 -2.13 12.85 -8.91
N SER A 124 -2.33 14.10 -9.26
CA SER A 124 -3.15 15.07 -8.55
C SER A 124 -4.01 15.80 -9.56
N LEU A 125 -5.31 15.77 -9.35
CA LEU A 125 -6.30 16.45 -10.17
C LEU A 125 -6.90 17.61 -9.38
N LYS A 126 -6.98 18.78 -10.00
CA LYS A 126 -7.67 19.95 -9.45
C LYS A 126 -9.18 19.77 -9.61
N LEU A 127 -9.90 19.83 -8.50
CA LEU A 127 -11.36 19.90 -8.49
C LEU A 127 -11.84 21.35 -8.37
N ASP A 128 -11.17 22.13 -7.53
CA ASP A 128 -11.44 23.55 -7.33
C ASP A 128 -10.15 24.32 -6.96
N GLY A 129 -10.08 25.60 -7.31
CA GLY A 129 -8.90 26.45 -7.14
C GLY A 129 -8.64 27.31 -8.37
N GLY A 130 -8.52 28.62 -8.17
CA GLY A 130 -8.47 29.61 -9.23
C GLY A 130 -7.31 30.60 -9.11
N LYS A 131 -7.18 31.46 -10.12
CA LYS A 131 -6.22 32.56 -10.09
C LYS A 131 -6.56 33.50 -8.92
N GLY A 132 -5.60 33.77 -8.05
CA GLY A 132 -5.79 34.63 -6.88
C GLY A 132 -6.28 33.91 -5.62
N THR A 133 -6.65 32.63 -5.70
CA THR A 133 -6.95 31.77 -4.53
C THR A 133 -5.99 30.60 -4.41
N GLY A 134 -4.99 30.49 -5.28
CA GLY A 134 -3.94 29.46 -5.21
C GLY A 134 -2.95 29.70 -4.07
N GLY A 135 -1.99 28.79 -3.91
CA GLY A 135 -0.88 28.95 -2.95
C GLY A 135 -1.02 28.11 -1.68
N THR A 136 -1.91 27.11 -1.67
CA THR A 136 -2.00 26.15 -0.57
C THR A 136 -0.89 25.09 -0.61
N GLN A 137 -0.07 25.08 -1.68
CA GLN A 137 0.98 24.09 -1.99
C GLN A 137 0.44 22.70 -2.38
N LEU A 138 -0.87 22.58 -2.64
CA LEU A 138 -1.45 21.35 -3.18
C LEU A 138 -1.16 21.18 -4.68
N LEU A 139 -1.07 22.28 -5.40
CA LEU A 139 -0.86 22.30 -6.85
C LEU A 139 0.31 23.24 -7.20
N PRO A 140 1.10 22.90 -8.22
CA PRO A 140 2.07 23.83 -8.77
C PRO A 140 1.33 25.02 -9.42
N ILE A 141 1.88 26.21 -9.24
CA ILE A 141 1.34 27.44 -9.84
C ILE A 141 2.17 27.76 -11.08
N HIS A 142 1.48 27.99 -12.20
CA HIS A 142 2.11 28.41 -13.45
C HIS A 142 2.61 29.85 -13.36
N SER A 143 3.46 30.25 -14.31
CA SER A 143 3.98 31.63 -14.39
C SER A 143 2.88 32.70 -14.57
N ASP A 144 1.68 32.31 -15.02
CA ASP A 144 0.52 33.19 -15.16
C ASP A 144 -0.31 33.35 -13.87
N GLY A 145 0.11 32.69 -12.78
CA GLY A 145 -0.52 32.69 -11.47
C GLY A 145 -1.71 31.73 -11.34
N ARG A 146 -1.94 30.84 -12.31
CA ARG A 146 -2.99 29.82 -12.22
C ARG A 146 -2.48 28.50 -11.65
N PRO A 147 -3.20 27.89 -10.69
CA PRO A 147 -2.96 26.51 -10.30
C PRO A 147 -3.09 25.57 -11.49
N ALA A 148 -2.22 24.57 -11.59
CA ALA A 148 -2.33 23.54 -12.62
C ALA A 148 -3.64 22.74 -12.52
N ASP A 149 -4.21 22.36 -13.66
CA ASP A 149 -5.41 21.51 -13.71
C ASP A 149 -5.13 20.09 -13.26
N ASP A 150 -3.93 19.59 -13.57
CA ASP A 150 -3.42 18.32 -13.09
C ASP A 150 -1.90 18.39 -12.91
N PHE A 151 -1.39 17.52 -12.06
CA PHE A 151 0.04 17.36 -11.85
C PHE A 151 0.35 15.92 -11.50
N GLY A 152 1.43 15.38 -12.07
CA GLY A 152 1.87 14.04 -11.75
C GLY A 152 3.38 13.89 -11.81
N ARG A 153 3.87 12.89 -11.10
CA ARG A 153 5.26 12.46 -11.12
C ARG A 153 5.34 10.96 -10.95
N LEU A 154 6.21 10.33 -11.73
CA LEU A 154 6.57 8.93 -11.56
C LEU A 154 8.01 8.86 -11.03
N ALA A 155 8.16 8.30 -9.84
CA ALA A 155 9.44 8.03 -9.22
C ALA A 155 9.72 6.53 -9.29
N VAL A 156 10.94 6.15 -9.67
CA VAL A 156 11.39 4.75 -9.73
C VAL A 156 12.72 4.64 -8.98
N ALA A 157 12.84 3.58 -8.18
CA ALA A 157 14.06 3.27 -7.44
C ALA A 157 14.41 1.79 -7.56
N GLY A 158 15.67 1.50 -7.87
CA GLY A 158 16.24 0.17 -7.73
C GLY A 158 16.66 -0.08 -6.29
N LYS A 159 16.44 -1.30 -5.80
CA LYS A 159 16.89 -1.75 -4.48
C LYS A 159 17.68 -3.04 -4.57
N ALA A 160 18.72 -3.15 -3.76
CA ALA A 160 19.52 -4.36 -3.62
C ALA A 160 19.68 -4.68 -2.13
N ARG A 161 19.56 -5.95 -1.77
CA ARG A 161 19.74 -6.42 -0.40
C ARG A 161 20.77 -7.54 -0.34
N PHE A 162 21.75 -7.38 0.56
CA PHE A 162 22.71 -8.41 0.92
C PHE A 162 22.62 -8.65 2.42
N SER A 163 22.14 -9.83 2.83
CA SER A 163 21.88 -10.16 4.23
C SER A 163 20.95 -9.14 4.91
N LYS A 164 21.48 -8.24 5.75
CA LYS A 164 20.74 -7.17 6.46
C LYS A 164 21.01 -5.77 5.90
N THR A 165 21.86 -5.65 4.89
CA THR A 165 22.19 -4.37 4.27
C THR A 165 21.30 -4.16 3.05
N GLU A 166 20.61 -3.03 3.00
CA GLU A 166 19.77 -2.63 1.88
C GLU A 166 20.31 -1.34 1.28
N LEU A 167 20.47 -1.33 -0.05
CA LEU A 167 20.86 -0.18 -0.84
C LEU A 167 19.67 0.20 -1.74
N LYS A 168 19.33 1.48 -1.80
CA LYS A 168 18.34 2.03 -2.72
C LYS A 168 18.94 3.14 -3.55
N VAL A 169 18.63 3.18 -4.84
CA VAL A 169 19.13 4.16 -5.81
C VAL A 169 17.98 4.58 -6.74
N GLY A 170 17.81 5.88 -6.97
CA GLY A 170 16.70 6.45 -7.73
C GLY A 170 15.91 7.48 -6.92
N GLU A 171 14.60 7.57 -7.15
CA GLU A 171 13.71 8.48 -6.42
C GLU A 171 12.79 7.70 -5.48
N TRP A 172 12.79 8.08 -4.20
CA TRP A 172 11.90 7.54 -3.17
C TRP A 172 11.65 8.59 -2.08
N MET A 173 10.73 8.30 -1.15
CA MET A 173 10.42 9.17 -0.02
C MET A 173 11.21 8.74 1.24
N PRO A 174 12.35 9.38 1.56
CA PRO A 174 13.07 9.11 2.81
C PRO A 174 12.34 9.74 4.00
N VAL A 175 12.10 8.96 5.05
CA VAL A 175 11.51 9.45 6.31
C VAL A 175 12.59 9.42 7.38
N LEU A 176 13.56 10.32 7.25
CA LEU A 176 14.69 10.45 8.18
C LEU A 176 14.51 11.74 9.00
N PRO A 177 14.67 11.72 10.33
CA PRO A 177 14.51 12.91 11.18
C PRO A 177 15.40 14.08 10.75
N ILE A 178 16.61 13.80 10.26
CA ILE A 178 17.56 14.82 9.80
C ILE A 178 17.19 15.48 8.47
N LEU A 179 16.29 14.87 7.68
CA LEU A 179 15.83 15.40 6.39
C LEU A 179 14.39 15.90 6.45
N ARG A 180 13.74 15.79 7.61
CA ARG A 180 12.35 16.16 7.82
C ARG A 180 12.21 16.74 9.22
N SER A 181 12.50 18.02 9.35
CA SER A 181 12.29 18.83 10.58
C SER A 181 10.98 19.58 10.54
#